data_AF-A0A2V8DUL1-F1
#
_entry.id   AF-A0A2V8DUL1-F1
#
_cell.length_a   1.000
_cell.length_b   1.000
_cell.length_c   1.000
_cell.angle_alpha   90.00
_cell.angle_beta   90.00
_cell.angle_gamma   90.00
#
_symmetry.space_group_name_H-M   'P 1'
#
loop_
_entity.id
_entity.type
_entity.pdbx_description
1 polymer ?
#
loop_
_entity_poly.entity_id
_entity_poly.type
_entity_poly.pdbx_seq_one_letter_code
_entity_poly.pdbx_strand_id
1 'polypeptide(L)'
;MANGCGSTPSQAPAGNTSGRKVFCQKFQKELAGLDAPPWPGELGQRIYDNISAEAWKLWEERMKMILNEYRLMPWQKEAQELVAKHMEEFFFGEGAALPPGYVPQQAK
;
A
#
# COMPACT_ATOMS: atom_id res chain seq x y z
N MET A 1 12.47 26.00 -35.21
CA MET A 1 13.03 24.72 -34.71
C MET A 1 13.08 24.80 -33.18
N ALA A 2 12.10 24.24 -32.47
CA ALA A 2 12.19 23.93 -31.02
C ALA A 2 10.87 23.28 -30.58
N ASN A 3 10.68 21.99 -30.87
CA ASN A 3 9.63 21.20 -30.23
C ASN A 3 10.25 20.50 -29.02
N GLY A 4 9.77 20.88 -27.84
CA GLY A 4 10.22 20.37 -26.55
C GLY A 4 10.03 18.86 -26.44
N CYS A 5 11.13 18.16 -26.16
CA CYS A 5 11.08 16.78 -25.68
C CYS A 5 10.73 16.82 -24.19
N GLY A 6 9.46 16.64 -23.88
CA GLY A 6 8.98 16.36 -22.53
C GLY A 6 9.52 15.01 -22.07
N SER A 7 10.61 15.02 -21.33
CA SER A 7 11.12 13.84 -20.64
C SER A 7 10.31 13.66 -19.36
N THR A 8 9.11 13.08 -19.47
CA THR A 8 8.45 12.53 -18.28
C THR A 8 9.24 11.27 -17.91
N PRO A 9 9.89 11.18 -16.74
CA PRO A 9 10.37 9.89 -16.27
C PRO A 9 9.13 9.05 -16.00
N SER A 10 8.77 8.22 -16.98
CA SER A 10 7.89 7.08 -16.80
C SER A 10 8.64 6.14 -15.84
N GLN A 11 8.49 6.42 -14.55
CA GLN A 11 8.98 5.58 -13.48
C GLN A 11 8.21 4.27 -13.66
N ALA A 12 8.91 3.26 -14.19
CA ALA A 12 8.35 1.94 -14.41
C ALA A 12 7.60 1.53 -13.13
N PRO A 13 6.33 1.10 -13.23
CA PRO A 13 5.58 0.74 -12.05
C PRO A 13 6.38 -0.35 -11.34
N ALA A 14 6.47 -0.28 -10.01
CA ALA A 14 6.91 -1.41 -9.20
C ALA A 14 5.98 -2.59 -9.54
N GLY A 15 6.36 -3.36 -10.55
CA GLY A 15 5.50 -4.29 -11.24
C GLY A 15 5.44 -5.57 -10.46
N ASN A 16 4.23 -6.04 -10.22
CA ASN A 16 4.01 -7.41 -9.79
C ASN A 16 4.27 -8.36 -10.95
N THR A 17 4.68 -9.59 -10.63
CA THR A 17 4.92 -10.62 -11.66
C THR A 17 3.60 -11.14 -12.23
N SER A 18 2.53 -11.06 -11.46
CA SER A 18 1.18 -11.55 -11.80
C SER A 18 0.40 -10.63 -12.76
N GLY A 19 0.86 -9.41 -13.01
CA GLY A 19 0.14 -8.43 -13.85
C GLY A 19 -1.19 -7.93 -13.26
N ARG A 20 -1.46 -8.21 -11.98
CA ARG A 20 -2.68 -7.79 -11.26
C ARG A 20 -2.70 -6.28 -11.13
N LYS A 21 -3.84 -5.65 -11.39
CA LYS A 21 -4.05 -4.23 -11.07
C LYS A 21 -5.05 -4.09 -9.95
N VAL A 22 -4.81 -3.11 -9.08
CA VAL A 22 -5.70 -2.77 -7.96
C VAL A 22 -5.91 -1.27 -7.93
N PHE A 23 -7.08 -0.85 -7.49
CA PHE A 23 -7.33 0.56 -7.20
C PHE A 23 -6.69 0.89 -5.85
N CYS A 24 -5.54 1.55 -5.89
CA CYS A 24 -4.76 1.81 -4.69
C CYS A 24 -5.42 2.89 -3.86
N GLN A 25 -6.05 2.55 -2.73
CA GLN A 25 -6.67 3.51 -1.80
C GLN A 25 -5.70 4.64 -1.37
N LYS A 26 -4.41 4.33 -1.20
CA LYS A 26 -3.43 5.36 -0.82
C LYS A 26 -3.17 6.42 -1.90
N PHE A 27 -3.22 6.03 -3.17
CA PHE A 27 -2.87 6.90 -4.30
C PHE A 27 -4.08 7.29 -5.16
N GLN A 28 -5.25 6.71 -4.90
CA GLN A 28 -6.50 6.92 -5.63
C GLN A 28 -6.34 6.73 -7.15
N LYS A 29 -5.53 5.76 -7.56
CA LYS A 29 -5.27 5.41 -8.97
C LYS A 29 -5.06 3.91 -9.13
N GLU A 30 -5.31 3.41 -10.33
CA GLU A 30 -5.05 2.02 -10.68
C GLU A 30 -3.54 1.80 -10.81
N LEU A 31 -3.01 0.85 -10.03
CA LEU A 31 -1.59 0.50 -10.00
C LEU A 31 -1.43 -1.02 -9.95
N ALA A 32 -0.19 -1.48 -10.16
CA ALA A 32 0.14 -2.88 -9.94
C ALA A 32 -0.12 -3.27 -8.48
N GLY A 33 -0.98 -4.27 -8.27
CA GLY A 33 -1.27 -4.82 -6.95
C GLY A 33 -0.12 -5.64 -6.38
N LEU A 34 -0.30 -6.16 -5.17
CA LEU A 34 0.63 -7.14 -4.63
C LEU A 34 0.46 -8.50 -5.34
N ASP A 35 1.54 -9.29 -5.40
CA ASP A 35 1.48 -10.67 -5.94
C ASP A 35 0.80 -11.63 -4.95
N ALA A 36 1.02 -11.41 -3.65
CA ALA A 36 0.45 -12.22 -2.57
C ALA A 36 0.10 -11.34 -1.35
N PRO A 37 -0.84 -11.78 -0.49
CA PRO A 37 -1.14 -11.08 0.75
C PRO A 37 0.09 -11.05 1.67
N PRO A 38 0.55 -9.85 2.09
CA PRO A 38 1.77 -9.73 2.89
C PRO A 38 1.56 -10.03 4.38
N TRP A 39 0.30 -10.10 4.81
CA TRP A 39 -0.08 -10.35 6.20
C TRP A 39 -1.15 -11.46 6.26
N PRO A 40 -1.15 -12.31 7.28
CA PRO A 40 -2.25 -13.26 7.48
C PRO A 40 -3.51 -12.56 8.00
N GLY A 41 -4.68 -13.15 7.72
CA GLY A 41 -5.97 -12.67 8.20
C GLY A 41 -6.62 -11.60 7.30
N GLU A 42 -7.70 -11.01 7.79
CA GLU A 42 -8.54 -10.09 7.01
C GLU A 42 -7.79 -8.81 6.59
N LEU A 43 -6.89 -8.31 7.45
CA LEU A 43 -6.09 -7.12 7.16
C LEU A 43 -5.21 -7.33 5.92
N GLY A 44 -4.50 -8.45 5.83
CA GLY A 44 -3.64 -8.74 4.69
C GLY A 44 -4.42 -8.96 3.40
N GLN A 45 -5.60 -9.57 3.48
CA GLN A 45 -6.51 -9.69 2.34
C GLN A 45 -6.99 -8.31 1.85
N ARG A 46 -7.33 -7.41 2.78
CA ARG A 46 -7.76 -6.05 2.46
C ARG A 46 -6.65 -5.24 1.79
N ILE A 47 -5.41 -5.40 2.27
CA ILE A 47 -4.22 -4.76 1.69
C ILE A 47 -3.98 -5.30 0.28
N TYR A 48 -3.99 -6.62 0.13
CA TYR A 48 -3.83 -7.26 -1.17
C TYR A 48 -4.84 -6.78 -2.22
N ASP A 49 -6.07 -6.48 -1.78
CA ASP A 49 -7.15 -6.03 -2.67
C ASP A 49 -7.14 -4.51 -2.96
N ASN A 50 -6.76 -3.68 -1.97
CA ASN A 50 -6.90 -2.22 -2.04
C ASN A 50 -5.58 -1.46 -2.14
N ILE A 51 -4.42 -2.13 -2.03
CA ILE A 51 -3.11 -1.49 -1.92
C ILE A 51 -2.17 -2.00 -3.02
N SER A 52 -1.53 -1.05 -3.69
CA SER A 52 -0.54 -1.35 -4.74
C SER A 52 0.80 -1.78 -4.18
N ALA A 53 1.59 -2.47 -5.00
CA ALA A 53 2.98 -2.80 -4.69
C ALA A 53 3.84 -1.54 -4.43
N GLU A 54 3.53 -0.42 -5.10
CA GLU A 54 4.18 0.88 -4.86
C GLU A 54 3.86 1.43 -3.46
N ALA A 55 2.59 1.40 -3.06
CA ALA A 55 2.18 1.85 -1.73
C ALA A 55 2.70 0.92 -0.63
N TRP A 56 2.82 -0.38 -0.92
CA TRP A 56 3.41 -1.35 0.00
C TRP A 56 4.89 -1.07 0.27
N LYS A 57 5.69 -0.73 -0.76
CA LYS A 57 7.09 -0.34 -0.57
C LYS A 57 7.25 0.86 0.38
N LEU A 58 6.38 1.86 0.26
CA LEU A 58 6.37 3.00 1.19
C LEU A 58 6.07 2.57 2.63
N TRP A 59 5.19 1.59 2.79
CA TRP A 59 4.88 1.04 4.09
C TRP A 59 6.03 0.22 4.69
N GLU A 60 6.77 -0.56 3.89
CA GLU A 60 7.94 -1.30 4.38
C GLU A 60 9.01 -0.37 4.96
N GLU A 61 9.25 0.78 4.34
CA GLU A 61 10.15 1.82 4.84
C GLU A 61 9.65 2.40 6.18
N ARG A 62 8.34 2.69 6.26
CA ARG A 62 7.69 3.18 7.49
C ARG A 62 7.76 2.14 8.62
N MET A 63 7.53 0.87 8.30
CA MET A 63 7.59 -0.24 9.26
C MET A 63 9.00 -0.37 9.85
N LYS A 64 10.05 -0.30 9.03
CA LYS A 64 11.44 -0.32 9.51
C LYS A 64 11.72 0.84 10.47
N MET A 65 11.23 2.04 10.15
CA MET A 65 11.36 3.21 11.02
C MET A 65 10.68 2.98 12.37
N ILE A 66 9.44 2.49 12.37
CA ILE A 66 8.68 2.16 13.58
C ILE A 66 9.43 1.11 14.41
N LEU A 67 9.83 -0.01 13.81
CA LEU A 67 10.54 -1.08 14.54
C LEU A 67 11.86 -0.57 15.16
N ASN A 68 12.63 0.24 14.43
CA ASN A 68 13.87 0.80 14.94
C ASN A 68 13.65 1.82 16.08
N GLU A 69 12.62 2.65 15.98
CA GLU A 69 12.28 3.68 16.98
C GLU A 69 11.80 3.05 18.30
N TYR A 70 10.93 2.05 18.21
CA TYR A 70 10.46 1.29 19.38
C TYR A 70 11.45 0.21 19.84
N ARG A 71 12.59 0.03 19.13
CA ARG A 71 13.57 -1.06 19.37
C ARG A 71 12.93 -2.45 19.41
N LEU A 72 11.90 -2.64 18.58
CA LEU A 72 11.12 -3.86 18.49
C LEU A 72 11.64 -4.77 17.37
N MET A 73 11.46 -6.07 17.56
CA MET A 73 11.84 -7.09 16.58
C MET A 73 10.58 -7.62 15.88
N PRO A 74 10.60 -7.85 14.56
CA PRO A 74 9.39 -8.14 13.77
C PRO A 74 8.67 -9.44 14.15
N TRP A 75 9.33 -10.36 14.85
CA TRP A 75 8.72 -11.60 15.35
C TRP A 75 8.06 -11.45 16.72
N GLN A 76 8.25 -10.32 17.41
CA GLN A 76 7.61 -10.08 18.70
C GLN A 76 6.13 -9.80 18.49
N LYS A 77 5.28 -10.36 19.37
CA LYS A 77 3.83 -10.15 19.29
C LYS A 77 3.48 -8.66 19.39
N GLU A 78 4.10 -7.95 20.32
CA GLU A 78 3.90 -6.51 20.51
C GLU A 78 4.27 -5.70 19.25
N ALA A 79 5.35 -6.11 18.55
CA ALA A 79 5.73 -5.50 17.28
C ALA A 79 4.68 -5.75 16.20
N GLN A 80 4.15 -6.98 16.11
CA GLN A 80 3.11 -7.31 15.13
C GLN A 80 1.82 -6.52 15.38
N GLU A 81 1.40 -6.39 16.64
CA GLU A 81 0.20 -5.62 17.02
C GLU A 81 0.39 -4.12 16.73
N LEU A 82 1.56 -3.57 17.08
CA LEU A 82 1.87 -2.16 16.84
C LEU A 82 2.03 -1.85 15.34
N VAL A 83 2.70 -2.72 14.59
CA VAL A 83 2.83 -2.62 13.13
C VAL A 83 1.46 -2.73 12.47
N ALA A 84 0.62 -3.70 12.85
CA ALA A 84 -0.73 -3.85 12.31
C ALA A 84 -1.58 -2.60 12.54
N LYS A 85 -1.57 -2.05 13.75
CA LYS A 85 -2.27 -0.79 14.07
C LYS A 85 -1.79 0.36 13.18
N HIS A 86 -0.48 0.61 13.12
CA HIS A 86 0.07 1.66 12.27
C HIS A 86 -0.19 1.42 10.77
N MET A 87 -0.31 0.16 10.35
CA MET A 87 -0.60 -0.22 8.96
C MET A 87 -2.02 0.17 8.59
N GLU A 88 -2.97 -0.17 9.46
CA GLU A 88 -4.36 0.24 9.31
C GLU A 88 -4.47 1.76 9.27
N GLU A 89 -3.78 2.47 10.16
CA GLU A 89 -3.78 3.94 10.16
C GLU A 89 -3.12 4.53 8.90
N PHE A 90 -2.04 3.93 8.40
CA PHE A 90 -1.30 4.42 7.24
C PHE A 90 -2.07 4.27 5.93
N PHE A 91 -2.78 3.15 5.77
CA PHE A 91 -3.52 2.81 4.56
C PHE A 91 -5.02 3.13 4.60
N PHE A 92 -5.63 3.09 5.79
CA PHE A 92 -7.08 3.20 6.00
C PHE A 92 -7.49 4.22 7.07
N GLY A 93 -6.53 4.85 7.79
CA GLY A 93 -6.81 5.85 8.82
C GLY A 93 -7.22 7.23 8.27
N GLU A 94 -7.14 8.27 9.08
CA GLU A 94 -7.65 9.63 8.78
C GLU A 94 -7.04 10.29 7.52
N GLY A 95 -5.95 9.74 6.96
CA GLY A 95 -5.39 10.13 5.66
C GLY A 95 -5.87 9.31 4.45
N ALA A 96 -6.82 8.38 4.65
CA ALA A 96 -7.32 7.46 3.63
C ALA A 96 -8.85 7.52 3.43
N ALA A 97 -9.57 8.29 4.26
CA ALA A 97 -11.01 8.46 4.14
C ALA A 97 -11.38 9.81 3.50
N LEU A 98 -12.14 9.74 2.41
CA LEU A 98 -13.09 10.78 1.99
C LEU A 98 -14.53 10.20 2.21
N PRO A 99 -15.57 11.06 2.26
CA PRO A 99 -16.73 11.00 3.17
C PRO A 99 -17.66 9.77 3.08
N PRO A 100 -18.59 9.61 4.05
CA PRO A 100 -19.59 8.53 4.07
C PRO A 100 -20.39 8.50 2.76
N GLY A 101 -20.08 7.52 1.91
CA GLY A 101 -20.71 7.37 0.59
C GLY A 101 -19.88 6.58 -0.44
N TYR A 102 -18.60 6.30 -0.18
CA TYR A 102 -17.77 5.52 -1.11
C TYR A 102 -18.07 4.01 -0.99
N VAL A 103 -18.86 3.50 -1.94
CA VAL A 103 -19.10 2.06 -2.14
C VAL A 103 -18.11 1.57 -3.21
N PRO A 104 -17.03 0.84 -2.87
CA PRO A 104 -16.24 0.19 -3.89
C PRO A 104 -17.14 -0.86 -4.56
N GLN A 105 -17.49 -0.62 -5.82
CA GLN A 105 -18.25 -1.59 -6.60
C GLN A 105 -17.40 -2.86 -6.69
N GLN A 106 -17.86 -3.92 -6.02
CA GLN A 106 -17.30 -5.27 -6.18
C GLN A 106 -17.34 -5.60 -7.68
N ALA A 107 -16.16 -5.74 -8.27
CA ALA A 107 -16.02 -6.22 -9.63
C ALA A 107 -16.44 -7.69 -9.67
N LYS A 108 -17.72 -7.88 -10.02
CA LYS A 108 -18.41 -8.99 -10.70
C LYS A 108 -17.90 -10.42 -10.54
#